data_AF-A0A1I1EKS7-F1
#
_entry.id   AF-A0A1I1EKS7-F1
#
_cell.length_a   1.000
_cell.length_b   1.000
_cell.length_c   1.000
_cell.angle_alpha   90.00
_cell.angle_beta   90.00
_cell.angle_gamma   90.00
#
_symmetry.space_group_name_H-M   'P 1'
#
loop_
_entity.id
_entity.type
_entity.pdbx_description
1 polymer ?
#
loop_
_entity_poly.entity_id
_entity_poly.type
_entity_poly.pdbx_seq_one_letter_code
_entity_poly.pdbx_strand_id
1 'polypeptide(L)'
;MKLRNAQWEKLEPLMTGKVGDSGARARNNRLFIEAVLWVSAGHRLWHDLPARFGRWNTTYMRFVRWNKNAVWRRLAAQTRDDRELCAMLEHIAAYGDAWSMRIAHRSQRADSRDSFAAAMQHVGGPKPVLSTEDDSTLHWLRLVNE
;
A
#
# COMPACT_ATOMS: atom_id res chain seq x y z
N MET A 1 7.99 -0.24 -15.50
CA MET A 1 8.44 -1.63 -15.27
C MET A 1 7.33 -2.57 -15.73
N LYS A 2 7.65 -3.59 -16.54
CA LYS A 2 6.67 -4.53 -17.11
C LYS A 2 7.28 -5.93 -17.16
N LEU A 3 6.47 -6.97 -16.96
CA LEU A 3 6.92 -8.36 -17.05
C LEU A 3 7.20 -8.76 -18.50
N ARG A 4 8.37 -9.36 -18.72
CA ARG A 4 8.68 -10.07 -19.98
C ARG A 4 7.89 -11.38 -20.07
N ASN A 5 7.71 -11.90 -21.28
CA ASN A 5 7.01 -13.17 -21.48
C ASN A 5 7.71 -14.34 -20.76
N ALA A 6 9.04 -14.44 -20.86
CA ALA A 6 9.79 -15.48 -20.16
C ALA A 6 9.65 -15.39 -18.62
N GLN A 7 9.60 -14.18 -18.06
CA GLN A 7 9.35 -13.98 -16.62
C GLN A 7 7.92 -14.39 -16.24
N TRP A 8 6.96 -14.11 -17.12
CA TRP A 8 5.57 -14.53 -16.94
C TRP A 8 5.43 -16.05 -16.96
N GLU A 9 6.08 -16.74 -17.90
CA GLU A 9 6.06 -18.20 -18.01
C GLU A 9 6.59 -18.90 -16.74
N LYS A 10 7.54 -18.28 -16.05
CA LYS A 10 8.01 -18.75 -14.74
C LYS A 10 7.01 -18.50 -13.61
N LEU A 11 6.32 -17.35 -13.63
CA LEU A 11 5.36 -16.96 -12.60
C LEU A 11 4.03 -17.69 -12.68
N GLU A 12 3.50 -17.87 -13.90
CA GLU A 12 2.20 -18.46 -14.19
C GLU A 12 1.92 -19.79 -13.46
N PRO A 13 2.84 -20.79 -13.45
CA PRO A 13 2.58 -22.05 -12.77
C PRO A 13 2.49 -21.93 -11.24
N LEU A 14 3.05 -20.87 -10.65
CA LEU A 14 3.05 -20.62 -9.20
C LEU A 14 1.76 -19.98 -8.70
N MET A 15 0.88 -19.56 -9.62
CA MET A 15 -0.37 -18.89 -9.28
C MET A 15 -1.51 -19.89 -9.07
N THR A 16 -2.29 -19.66 -8.03
CA THR A 16 -3.63 -20.24 -7.87
C THR A 16 -4.65 -19.50 -8.75
N GLY A 17 -5.58 -20.23 -9.38
CA GLY A 17 -6.52 -19.65 -10.36
C GLY A 17 -6.22 -20.05 -11.81
N LYS A 18 -5.76 -21.29 -12.03
CA LYS A 18 -5.57 -21.85 -13.37
C LYS A 18 -6.92 -21.95 -14.10
N VAL A 19 -6.89 -22.15 -15.41
CA VAL A 19 -8.11 -22.50 -16.16
C VAL A 19 -8.68 -23.78 -15.55
N GLY A 20 -9.79 -23.67 -14.83
CA GLY A 20 -10.45 -24.78 -14.12
C GLY A 20 -10.50 -24.64 -12.59
N ASP A 21 -9.72 -23.74 -11.98
CA ASP A 21 -9.81 -23.47 -10.54
C ASP A 21 -10.96 -22.51 -10.22
N SER A 22 -11.67 -22.74 -9.11
CA SER A 22 -12.68 -21.83 -8.57
C SER A 22 -12.02 -20.52 -8.09
N GLY A 23 -11.88 -19.53 -8.99
CA GLY A 23 -11.23 -18.25 -8.70
C GLY A 23 -10.75 -17.51 -9.95
N ALA A 24 -10.38 -16.23 -9.80
CA ALA A 24 -10.11 -15.30 -10.89
C ALA A 24 -9.08 -15.79 -11.93
N ARG A 25 -9.52 -15.84 -13.20
CA ARG A 25 -8.79 -16.27 -14.41
C ARG A 25 -7.33 -15.82 -14.49
N ALA A 26 -6.41 -16.71 -14.89
CA ALA A 26 -4.97 -16.47 -15.09
C ALA A 26 -4.60 -15.21 -15.91
N ARG A 27 -5.33 -14.86 -16.98
CA ARG A 27 -5.09 -13.61 -17.75
C ARG A 27 -5.25 -12.34 -16.90
N ASN A 28 -6.10 -12.37 -15.87
CA ASN A 28 -6.24 -11.28 -14.92
C ASN A 28 -5.04 -11.20 -13.96
N ASN A 29 -4.25 -12.26 -13.81
CA ASN A 29 -3.12 -12.28 -12.88
C ASN A 29 -1.91 -11.56 -13.45
N ARG A 30 -1.58 -11.75 -14.73
CA ARG A 30 -0.51 -10.97 -15.38
C ARG A 30 -0.81 -9.49 -15.34
N LEU A 31 -2.02 -9.12 -15.77
CA LEU A 31 -2.46 -7.72 -15.79
C LEU A 31 -2.46 -7.12 -14.37
N PHE A 32 -2.87 -7.91 -13.37
CA PHE A 32 -2.80 -7.50 -11.97
C PHE A 32 -1.37 -7.25 -11.50
N ILE A 33 -0.41 -8.16 -11.74
CA ILE A 33 0.98 -7.93 -11.32
C ILE A 33 1.58 -6.74 -12.05
N GLU A 34 1.32 -6.59 -13.35
CA GLU A 34 1.77 -5.41 -14.11
C GLU A 34 1.17 -4.11 -13.55
N ALA A 35 -0.07 -4.14 -13.06
CA ALA A 35 -0.69 -2.99 -12.38
C ALA A 35 0.04 -2.66 -11.06
N VAL A 36 0.35 -3.68 -10.24
CA VAL A 36 1.08 -3.47 -8.98
C VAL A 36 2.49 -2.93 -9.25
N LEU A 37 3.19 -3.46 -10.26
CA LEU A 37 4.50 -2.96 -10.69
C LEU A 37 4.44 -1.51 -11.15
N TRP A 38 3.36 -1.12 -11.84
CA TRP A 38 3.18 0.27 -12.26
C TRP A 38 3.04 1.22 -11.06
N VAL A 39 2.28 0.81 -10.03
CA VAL A 39 2.09 1.60 -8.80
C VAL A 39 3.38 1.66 -7.98
N SER A 40 4.05 0.52 -7.77
CA SER A 40 5.24 0.42 -6.92
C SER A 40 6.48 1.07 -7.55
N ALA A 41 6.55 1.19 -8.88
CA ALA A 41 7.70 1.80 -9.57
C ALA A 41 7.84 3.32 -9.37
N GLY A 42 6.82 4.01 -8.84
CA GLY A 42 6.88 5.47 -8.68
C GLY A 42 6.02 6.02 -7.55
N HIS A 43 5.68 5.19 -6.55
CA HIS A 43 4.80 5.54 -5.42
C HIS A 43 3.52 6.27 -5.84
N ARG A 44 2.96 5.90 -6.98
CA ARG A 44 1.75 6.54 -7.50
C ARG A 44 0.57 6.18 -6.60
N LEU A 45 -0.41 7.07 -6.50
CA LEU A 45 -1.62 6.74 -5.76
C LEU A 45 -2.38 5.66 -6.51
N TRP A 46 -2.97 4.71 -5.78
CA TRP A 46 -3.82 3.67 -6.37
C TRP A 46 -4.94 4.27 -7.23
N HIS A 47 -5.46 5.44 -6.84
CA HIS A 47 -6.49 6.17 -7.58
C HIS A 47 -6.07 6.54 -9.01
N ASP A 48 -4.77 6.73 -9.26
CA ASP A 48 -4.25 7.12 -10.58
C ASP A 48 -4.03 5.93 -11.52
N LEU A 49 -4.43 4.73 -11.10
CA LEU A 49 -4.22 3.52 -11.87
C LEU A 49 -4.93 3.63 -13.24
N PRO A 50 -4.19 3.50 -14.36
CA PRO A 50 -4.79 3.58 -15.68
C PRO A 50 -5.87 2.51 -15.89
N ALA A 51 -6.99 2.89 -16.51
CA ALA A 51 -8.16 2.03 -16.71
C ALA A 51 -7.87 0.70 -17.44
N ARG A 52 -6.80 0.64 -18.25
CA ARG A 52 -6.32 -0.60 -18.89
C ARG A 52 -5.99 -1.73 -17.91
N PHE A 53 -5.70 -1.40 -16.65
CA PHE A 53 -5.43 -2.37 -15.59
C PHE A 53 -6.71 -2.78 -14.81
N GLY A 54 -7.86 -2.22 -15.18
CA GLY A 54 -9.13 -2.41 -14.49
C GLY A 54 -9.42 -1.33 -13.44
N ARG A 55 -10.48 -1.57 -12.65
CA ARG A 55 -10.91 -0.65 -11.60
C ARG A 55 -9.89 -0.61 -10.46
N TRP A 56 -9.39 0.58 -10.15
CA TRP A 56 -8.36 0.76 -9.13
C TRP A 56 -8.71 0.13 -7.78
N ASN A 57 -9.96 0.28 -7.32
CA ASN A 57 -10.38 -0.23 -6.02
C ASN A 57 -10.35 -1.76 -5.97
N THR A 58 -10.78 -2.43 -7.03
CA THR A 58 -10.72 -3.89 -7.14
C THR A 58 -9.29 -4.40 -7.14
N THR A 59 -8.41 -3.76 -7.91
CA THR A 59 -6.97 -4.09 -7.97
C THR A 59 -6.31 -3.86 -6.61
N TYR A 60 -6.61 -2.74 -5.96
CA TYR A 60 -6.09 -2.39 -4.64
C TYR A 60 -6.52 -3.39 -3.57
N MET A 61 -7.81 -3.75 -3.49
CA MET A 61 -8.30 -4.74 -2.52
C MET A 61 -7.63 -6.10 -2.70
N ARG A 62 -7.39 -6.50 -3.96
CA ARG A 62 -6.66 -7.74 -4.26
C ARG A 62 -5.19 -7.64 -3.79
N PHE A 63 -4.53 -6.51 -4.04
CA PHE A 63 -3.19 -6.24 -3.56
C PHE A 63 -3.09 -6.34 -2.03
N VAL A 64 -4.00 -5.71 -1.30
CA VAL A 64 -4.04 -5.77 0.17
C VAL A 64 -4.15 -7.22 0.65
N ARG A 65 -5.02 -8.02 0.03
CA ARG A 65 -5.18 -9.45 0.36
C ARG A 65 -3.90 -10.23 0.11
N TRP A 66 -3.24 -10.01 -1.03
CA TRP A 66 -1.98 -10.66 -1.37
C TRP A 66 -0.84 -10.27 -0.44
N ASN A 67 -0.80 -9.00 -0.03
CA ASN A 67 0.19 -8.50 0.91
C ASN A 67 0.01 -9.13 2.30
N LYS A 68 -1.22 -9.15 2.82
CA LYS A 68 -1.56 -9.77 4.11
C LYS A 68 -1.21 -11.27 4.15
N ASN A 69 -1.39 -11.96 3.02
CA ASN A 69 -1.08 -13.40 2.91
C ASN A 69 0.39 -13.66 2.50
N ALA A 70 1.26 -12.66 2.51
CA ALA A 70 2.68 -12.75 2.16
C ALA A 70 2.96 -13.39 0.77
N VAL A 71 2.03 -13.24 -0.18
CA VAL A 71 2.12 -13.88 -1.50
C VAL A 71 3.35 -13.38 -2.27
N TRP A 72 3.65 -12.08 -2.21
CA TRP A 72 4.78 -11.48 -2.91
C TRP A 72 6.13 -12.08 -2.47
N ARG A 73 6.33 -12.26 -1.16
CA ARG A 73 7.55 -12.89 -0.61
C ARG A 73 7.67 -14.35 -1.02
N ARG A 74 6.55 -15.08 -1.05
CA ARG A 74 6.52 -16.47 -1.49
C ARG A 74 6.90 -16.60 -2.97
N LEU A 75 6.34 -15.74 -3.83
CA LEU A 75 6.68 -15.73 -5.26
C LEU A 75 8.14 -15.35 -5.49
N ALA A 76 8.68 -14.36 -4.76
CA ALA A 76 10.10 -14.01 -4.82
C ALA A 76 10.99 -15.20 -4.45
N ALA A 77 10.67 -15.90 -3.35
CA ALA A 77 11.43 -17.08 -2.92
C ALA A 77 11.44 -18.22 -3.96
N GLN A 78 10.37 -18.36 -4.74
CA GLN A 78 10.22 -19.41 -5.76
C GLN A 78 10.82 -19.03 -7.13
N THR A 79 11.26 -17.77 -7.32
CA THR A 79 11.79 -17.26 -8.59
C THR A 79 13.23 -16.77 -8.46
N ARG A 80 13.98 -17.28 -7.47
CA ARG A 80 15.37 -16.90 -7.19
C ARG A 80 16.35 -17.21 -8.33
N ASP A 81 15.99 -18.11 -9.24
CA ASP A 81 16.74 -18.43 -10.45
C ASP A 81 16.70 -17.28 -11.49
N ASP A 82 15.71 -16.38 -11.41
CA ASP A 82 15.63 -15.15 -12.19
C ASP A 82 15.81 -13.94 -11.26
N ARG A 83 17.06 -13.44 -11.17
CA ARG A 83 17.42 -12.34 -10.27
C ARG A 83 16.57 -11.09 -10.47
N GLU A 84 16.25 -10.77 -11.71
CA GLU A 84 15.47 -9.57 -12.01
C GLU A 84 14.02 -9.73 -11.55
N LEU A 85 13.40 -10.87 -11.89
CA LEU A 85 12.04 -11.20 -11.46
C LEU A 85 11.93 -11.24 -9.93
N CYS A 86 12.88 -11.88 -9.26
CA CYS A 86 12.97 -11.93 -7.81
C CYS A 86 13.00 -10.51 -7.22
N ALA A 87 13.89 -9.65 -7.72
CA ALA A 87 13.98 -8.25 -7.27
C ALA A 87 12.69 -7.46 -7.53
N MET A 88 11.98 -7.72 -8.64
CA MET A 88 10.67 -7.10 -8.91
C MET A 88 9.66 -7.42 -7.81
N LEU A 89 9.60 -8.68 -7.39
CA LEU A 89 8.63 -9.19 -6.42
C LEU A 89 8.98 -8.75 -4.99
N GLU A 90 10.27 -8.72 -4.65
CA GLU A 90 10.77 -8.17 -3.39
C GLU A 90 10.46 -6.68 -3.27
N HIS A 91 10.62 -5.92 -4.36
CA HIS A 91 10.23 -4.51 -4.41
C HIS A 91 8.74 -4.31 -4.12
N ILE A 92 7.88 -5.15 -4.69
CA ILE A 92 6.44 -5.13 -4.40
C ILE A 92 6.16 -5.45 -2.92
N ALA A 93 6.85 -6.46 -2.36
CA ALA A 93 6.69 -6.81 -0.95
C ALA A 93 7.08 -5.65 -0.02
N ALA A 94 8.24 -5.03 -0.26
CA ALA A 94 8.72 -3.88 0.49
C ALA A 94 7.76 -2.67 0.37
N TYR A 95 7.25 -2.42 -0.84
CA TYR A 95 6.21 -1.41 -1.06
C TYR A 95 4.95 -1.69 -0.23
N GLY A 96 4.49 -2.94 -0.19
CA GLY A 96 3.32 -3.34 0.60
C GLY A 96 3.51 -3.18 2.10
N ASP A 97 4.70 -3.49 2.62
CA ASP A 97 5.03 -3.27 4.04
C ASP A 97 4.99 -1.78 4.40
N ALA A 98 5.68 -0.95 3.62
CA ALA A 98 5.70 0.50 3.82
C ALA A 98 4.29 1.12 3.71
N TRP A 99 3.45 0.59 2.82
CA TRP A 99 2.07 1.04 2.67
C TRP A 99 1.18 0.62 3.85
N SER A 100 1.36 -0.62 4.33
CA SER A 100 0.61 -1.16 5.47
C SER A 100 0.94 -0.40 6.75
N MET A 101 2.21 -0.03 6.96
CA MET A 101 2.63 0.85 8.05
C MET A 101 1.95 2.23 7.99
N ARG A 102 1.87 2.86 6.82
CA ARG A 102 1.18 4.16 6.66
C ARG A 102 -0.32 4.09 6.99
N ILE A 103 -1.00 3.02 6.59
CA ILE A 103 -2.42 2.81 6.93
C ILE A 103 -2.58 2.60 8.44
N ALA A 104 -1.73 1.78 9.05
CA ALA A 104 -1.74 1.55 10.50
C ALA A 104 -1.53 2.85 11.29
N HIS A 105 -0.56 3.69 10.88
CA HIS A 105 -0.35 5.01 11.49
C HIS A 105 -1.54 5.95 11.34
N ARG A 106 -2.25 5.91 10.19
CA ARG A 106 -3.48 6.70 10.00
C ARG A 106 -4.59 6.23 10.95
N SER A 107 -4.75 4.91 11.11
CA SER A 107 -5.71 4.34 12.07
C SER A 107 -5.38 4.80 13.49
N GLN A 108 -4.13 4.65 13.92
CA GLN A 108 -3.68 5.07 15.25
C GLN A 108 -3.98 6.55 15.55
N ARG A 109 -3.80 7.45 14.57
CA ARG A 109 -4.12 8.88 14.73
C ARG A 109 -5.63 9.13 14.80
N ALA A 110 -6.43 8.40 14.03
CA ALA A 110 -7.89 8.49 14.10
C ALA A 110 -8.40 7.96 15.45
N ASP A 111 -7.93 6.79 15.88
CA ASP A 111 -8.25 6.19 17.17
C ASP A 111 -7.82 7.10 18.33
N SER A 112 -6.64 7.73 18.24
CA SER A 112 -6.17 8.72 19.23
C SER A 112 -7.04 9.98 19.26
N ARG A 113 -7.45 10.49 18.09
CA ARG A 113 -8.35 11.65 17.98
C ARG A 113 -9.74 11.33 18.56
N ASP A 114 -10.27 10.16 18.25
CA ASP A 114 -11.60 9.74 18.67
C ASP A 114 -11.60 9.43 20.18
N SER A 115 -10.53 8.83 20.71
CA SER A 115 -10.32 8.65 22.16
C SER A 115 -10.20 10.00 22.89
N PHE A 116 -9.48 10.95 22.33
CA PHE A 116 -9.36 12.32 22.87
C PHE A 116 -10.72 13.06 22.84
N ALA A 117 -11.46 12.96 21.74
CA ALA A 117 -12.79 13.55 21.62
C ALA A 117 -13.79 12.93 22.61
N ALA A 118 -13.74 11.62 22.83
CA ALA A 118 -14.54 10.93 23.83
C ALA A 118 -14.17 11.38 25.26
N ALA A 119 -12.88 11.52 25.58
CA ALA A 119 -12.42 12.01 26.89
C ALA A 119 -12.91 13.44 27.15
N MET A 120 -12.89 14.30 26.12
CA MET A 120 -13.38 15.68 26.18
C MET A 120 -14.90 15.79 26.37
N GLN A 121 -15.71 14.80 25.96
CA GLN A 121 -17.16 14.79 26.20
C GLN A 121 -17.51 14.53 27.68
N HIS A 122 -16.67 13.80 28.41
CA HIS A 122 -16.88 13.50 29.83
C HIS A 122 -16.37 14.61 30.75
N VAL A 123 -15.50 15.50 30.26
CA VAL A 123 -15.08 16.71 30.97
C VAL A 123 -16.10 17.81 30.67
N GLY A 124 -17.17 17.88 31.47
CA GLY A 124 -18.16 18.97 31.45
C GLY A 124 -17.60 20.30 31.95
N GLY A 125 -16.48 20.77 31.39
CA GLY A 125 -15.83 22.04 31.71
C GLY A 125 -15.87 23.01 30.52
N PRO A 126 -15.71 24.32 30.76
CA PRO A 126 -15.79 25.31 29.68
C PRO A 126 -14.77 25.01 28.59
N LYS A 127 -15.23 25.13 27.33
CA LYS A 127 -14.42 24.95 26.12
C LYS A 127 -13.09 25.69 26.32
N PRO A 128 -11.92 25.03 26.23
CA PRO A 128 -10.66 25.71 26.47
C PRO A 128 -10.52 26.78 25.40
N VAL A 129 -10.60 28.05 25.82
CA VAL A 129 -10.12 29.16 25.02
C VAL A 129 -8.63 28.91 24.91
N LEU A 130 -8.15 28.62 23.69
CA LEU A 130 -6.73 28.60 23.41
C LEU A 130 -6.19 29.98 23.81
N SER A 131 -5.55 30.08 24.97
CA SER A 131 -4.79 31.28 25.31
C SER A 131 -3.71 31.41 24.25
N THR A 132 -3.70 32.54 23.56
CA THR A 132 -2.71 32.95 22.55
C THR A 132 -1.34 33.26 23.17
N GLU A 133 -0.97 32.57 24.24
CA GLU A 133 0.26 32.74 25.00
C GLU A 133 0.90 31.37 25.25
N ASP A 134 1.20 30.67 24.15
CA ASP A 134 2.32 29.73 24.15
C ASP A 134 3.14 29.99 22.89
N ASP A 135 3.96 31.04 23.00
CA ASP A 135 4.93 31.53 22.03
C ASP A 135 6.10 30.54 21.79
N SER A 136 5.89 29.25 22.08
CA SER A 136 6.86 28.17 21.86
C SER A 136 6.74 27.57 20.45
N THR A 137 5.68 27.90 19.69
CA THR A 137 5.44 27.33 18.35
C THR A 137 5.93 28.24 17.21
N LEU A 138 6.30 29.50 17.48
CA LEU A 138 6.74 30.46 16.47
C LEU A 138 8.26 30.46 16.20
N HIS A 139 9.06 29.71 16.97
CA HIS A 139 10.51 29.66 16.77
C HIS A 139 10.92 29.02 15.43
N TRP A 140 10.23 27.95 15.00
CA TRP A 140 10.59 27.24 13.75
C TRP A 140 10.19 28.00 12.48
N LEU A 141 9.24 28.94 12.55
CA LEU A 141 8.80 29.74 11.40
C LEU A 141 9.70 30.95 11.13
N ARG A 142 10.58 31.33 12.07
CA ARG A 142 11.53 32.44 11.89
C ARG A 142 12.87 31.99 11.26
N LEU A 143 13.15 30.68 11.24
CA LEU A 143 14.43 30.12 10.80
C LEU A 143 14.47 29.70 9.31
N VAL A 144 13.35 29.80 8.60
CA VAL A 144 13.20 29.36 7.19
C VAL A 144 13.11 30.55 6.23
N ASN A 145 13.31 31.78 6.72
CA ASN A 145 13.17 32.97 5.88
C ASN A 145 14.25 34.05 6.14
N GLU A 146 15.49 33.62 6.38
CA GLU A 146 16.69 34.44 6.20
C GLU A 146 17.68 33.73 5.26
#